data_AF-A0A845XAH7-F1
#
_entry.id   AF-A0A845XAH7-F1
#
_cell.length_a   1.000
_cell.length_b   1.000
_cell.length_c   1.000
_cell.angle_alpha   90.00
_cell.angle_beta   90.00
_cell.angle_gamma   90.00
#
_symmetry.space_group_name_H-M   'P 1'
#
loop_
_entity.id
_entity.type
_entity.pdbx_description
1 polymer ?
#
loop_
_entity_poly.entity_id
_entity_poly.type
_entity_poly.pdbx_seq_one_letter_code
_entity_poly.pdbx_strand_id
1 'polypeptide(L)'
;MLLVWPDRLMTQPPPHRPRLPRPQNPRRQRRKRQRRAMPLSNRRLRWLQRSLRHLEWSYVTRFFGVAGLMFLLYWHPVRSRLIALLAAVRHEPTLPQPLPETAALFTGLQALGVVAIGHAEGNLTVTGDRTAAYWGHADPGNQRQNQGWCSDQGRGGGDPTLADRKCLERVQARLPQISQDFYRVGLDPATEPEGIINAVDLYNQAAPWVSRQFPQKYVLARRLGKTGEQALVWARVEAFRRDGQIDASGLIGICEREERPVTDWQCVAQDQQRRIRAIARVLAQG
;
A
#
# COMPACT_ATOMS: atom_id res chain seq x y z
N MET A 1 11.63 55.03 -57.54
CA MET A 1 12.31 56.14 -56.87
C MET A 1 13.55 55.55 -56.19
N LEU A 2 14.74 55.93 -56.68
CA LEU A 2 16.11 55.90 -56.08
C LEU A 2 16.50 54.70 -55.17
N LEU A 3 17.39 53.78 -55.58
CA LEU A 3 18.87 53.82 -55.54
C LEU A 3 19.51 53.93 -54.13
N VAL A 4 20.66 53.24 -53.98
CA VAL A 4 21.73 53.30 -52.94
C VAL A 4 21.78 52.06 -52.03
N TRP A 5 22.61 51.02 -52.25
CA TRP A 5 24.08 50.77 -52.20
C TRP A 5 24.54 50.07 -50.90
N PRO A 6 25.42 49.04 -50.97
CA PRO A 6 25.79 48.18 -49.86
C PRO A 6 27.12 48.61 -49.21
N ASP A 7 27.25 48.49 -47.89
CA ASP A 7 28.54 48.69 -47.22
C ASP A 7 28.96 47.54 -46.29
N ARG A 8 30.04 46.93 -46.75
CA ARG A 8 31.15 46.24 -46.09
C ARG A 8 31.08 46.00 -44.58
N LEU A 9 31.14 44.71 -44.29
CA LEU A 9 31.69 44.05 -43.10
C LEU A 9 32.94 44.77 -42.56
N MET A 10 32.79 45.48 -41.45
CA MET A 10 33.90 45.88 -40.57
C MET A 10 34.27 44.70 -39.66
N THR A 11 35.50 44.23 -39.79
CA THR A 11 36.15 43.26 -38.92
C THR A 11 36.37 43.85 -37.51
N GLN A 12 35.88 43.16 -36.48
CA GLN A 12 36.10 43.53 -35.07
C GLN A 12 37.56 43.27 -34.64
N PRO A 13 38.17 44.14 -33.81
CA PRO A 13 39.48 43.88 -33.22
C PRO A 13 39.41 42.82 -32.10
N PRO A 14 40.48 42.03 -31.89
CA PRO A 14 40.47 40.93 -30.93
C PRO A 14 40.47 41.41 -29.46
N PRO A 15 39.84 40.65 -28.54
CA PRO A 15 39.73 41.02 -27.13
C PRO A 15 41.05 40.88 -26.35
N HIS A 16 41.33 41.87 -25.50
CA HIS A 16 42.43 41.90 -24.54
C HIS A 16 42.39 40.71 -23.55
N ARG A 17 43.48 39.94 -23.45
CA ARG A 17 43.66 38.91 -22.42
C ARG A 17 44.07 39.54 -21.07
N PRO A 18 43.37 39.24 -19.95
CA PRO A 18 43.81 39.66 -18.62
C PRO A 18 45.02 38.85 -18.12
N ARG A 19 45.97 39.52 -17.46
CA ARG A 19 47.15 38.92 -16.83
C ARG A 19 46.75 38.10 -15.60
N LEU A 20 47.19 36.85 -15.54
CA LEU A 20 47.02 35.96 -14.39
C LEU A 20 47.89 36.38 -13.18
N PRO A 21 47.39 36.30 -11.94
CA PRO A 21 48.16 36.60 -10.74
C PRO A 21 49.19 35.50 -10.44
N ARG A 22 50.38 35.92 -9.95
CA ARG A 22 51.47 35.02 -9.54
C ARG A 22 51.07 34.13 -8.36
N PRO A 23 51.45 32.84 -8.34
CA PRO A 23 51.12 31.93 -7.26
C PRO A 23 51.84 32.29 -5.96
N GLN A 24 51.10 32.34 -4.85
CA GLN A 24 51.63 32.59 -3.51
C GLN A 24 52.23 31.30 -2.91
N ASN A 25 53.38 31.44 -2.25
CA ASN A 25 54.17 30.35 -1.69
C ASN A 25 53.54 29.76 -0.39
N PRO A 26 53.05 28.51 -0.39
CA PRO A 26 52.27 27.93 0.71
C PRO A 26 53.10 27.63 1.98
N ARG A 27 54.45 27.67 1.91
CA ARG A 27 55.29 27.39 3.08
C ARG A 27 55.29 28.50 4.13
N ARG A 28 54.93 29.74 3.77
CA ARG A 28 54.94 30.89 4.70
C ARG A 28 53.72 30.97 5.62
N GLN A 29 52.58 30.36 5.27
CA GLN A 29 51.37 30.41 6.10
C GLN A 29 51.35 29.39 7.25
N ARG A 30 52.08 28.28 7.15
CA ARG A 30 52.02 27.19 8.15
C ARG A 30 52.71 27.53 9.47
N ARG A 31 53.75 28.37 9.47
CA ARG A 31 54.50 28.72 10.70
C ARG A 31 53.83 29.78 11.58
N LYS A 32 52.92 30.61 11.05
CA LYS A 32 52.21 31.64 11.85
C LYS A 32 51.04 31.08 12.67
N ARG A 33 50.52 29.89 12.37
CA ARG A 33 49.36 29.31 13.08
C ARG A 33 49.69 28.49 14.33
N GLN A 34 50.94 28.07 14.55
CA GLN A 34 51.27 27.14 15.64
C GLN A 34 51.63 27.80 17.00
N ARG A 35 51.73 29.13 17.09
CA ARG A 35 52.20 29.81 18.31
C ARG A 35 51.15 30.60 19.10
N ARG A 36 49.86 30.53 18.76
CA ARG A 36 48.79 31.21 19.49
C ARG A 36 47.60 30.29 19.74
N ALA A 37 47.70 29.38 20.69
CA ALA A 37 46.57 28.80 21.43
C ALA A 37 47.07 27.78 22.47
N MET A 38 47.45 28.23 23.67
CA MET A 38 47.25 27.40 24.86
C MET A 38 46.30 28.15 25.79
N PRO A 39 45.03 27.74 25.87
CA PRO A 39 44.03 28.42 26.70
C PRO A 39 44.22 28.07 28.18
N LEU A 40 44.02 29.07 29.04
CA LEU A 40 44.03 29.00 30.51
C LEU A 40 42.93 28.07 31.11
N SER A 41 42.19 27.31 30.29
CA SER A 41 41.08 26.43 30.69
C SER A 41 41.51 25.15 31.42
N ASN A 42 42.79 24.77 31.33
CA ASN A 42 43.29 23.49 31.85
C ASN A 42 43.53 23.44 33.38
N ARG A 43 43.42 24.55 34.10
CA ARG A 43 43.54 24.55 35.58
C ARG A 43 42.20 24.30 36.29
N ARG A 44 41.09 24.88 35.80
CA ARG A 44 39.75 24.63 36.35
C ARG A 44 39.27 23.20 36.10
N LEU A 45 39.58 22.64 34.91
CA LEU A 45 39.27 21.24 34.60
C LEU A 45 39.96 20.25 35.53
N ARG A 46 41.22 20.49 35.90
CA ARG A 46 41.97 19.60 36.81
C ARG A 46 41.44 19.62 38.24
N TRP A 47 40.88 20.74 38.69
CA TRP A 47 40.24 20.84 40.00
C TRP A 47 38.92 20.05 40.03
N LEU A 48 38.05 20.22 39.01
CA LEU A 48 36.82 19.43 38.85
C LEU A 48 37.11 17.91 38.76
N GLN A 49 38.16 17.53 38.04
CA GLN A 49 38.56 16.11 37.91
C GLN A 49 39.11 15.49 39.20
N ARG A 50 39.56 16.28 40.19
CA ARG A 50 39.97 15.76 41.50
C ARG A 50 38.77 15.58 42.42
N SER A 51 37.84 16.54 42.43
CA SER A 51 36.64 16.47 43.27
C SER A 51 35.70 15.33 42.88
N LEU A 52 35.67 14.91 41.61
CA LEU A 52 34.85 13.80 41.12
C LEU A 52 35.44 12.39 41.36
N ARG A 53 36.67 12.26 41.89
CA ARG A 53 37.30 10.94 42.13
C ARG A 53 36.85 10.25 43.42
N HIS A 54 36.28 11.00 44.36
CA HIS A 54 35.74 10.44 45.59
C HIS A 54 34.24 10.14 45.49
N LEU A 55 33.62 10.42 44.34
CA LEU A 55 32.27 9.98 44.05
C LEU A 55 32.34 8.51 43.64
N GLU A 56 32.03 7.63 44.58
CA GLU A 56 31.81 6.20 44.32
C GLU A 56 30.65 6.06 43.31
N TRP A 57 30.98 5.95 42.01
CA TRP A 57 30.04 5.87 40.89
C TRP A 57 29.03 4.71 41.04
N SER A 58 29.35 3.72 41.87
CA SER A 58 28.47 2.64 42.29
C SER A 58 27.22 3.14 43.03
N TYR A 59 27.32 4.15 43.90
CA TYR A 59 26.16 4.69 44.61
C TYR A 59 25.31 5.58 43.72
N VAL A 60 25.95 6.38 42.86
CA VAL A 60 25.26 7.25 41.90
C VAL A 60 24.43 6.41 40.93
N THR A 61 25.02 5.36 40.36
CA THR A 61 24.31 4.46 39.43
C THR A 61 23.16 3.71 40.11
N ARG A 62 23.34 3.22 41.34
CA ARG A 62 22.26 2.57 42.12
C ARG A 62 21.13 3.54 42.47
N PHE A 63 21.45 4.75 42.90
CA PHE A 63 20.45 5.76 43.26
C PHE A 63 19.59 6.17 42.06
N PHE A 64 20.21 6.49 40.92
CA PHE A 64 19.47 6.83 39.70
C PHE A 64 18.70 5.65 39.11
N GLY A 65 19.20 4.41 39.27
CA GLY A 65 18.47 3.21 38.88
C GLY A 65 17.18 3.01 39.67
N VAL A 66 17.24 3.12 41.00
CA VAL A 66 16.07 2.96 41.87
C VAL A 66 15.10 4.14 41.71
N ALA A 67 15.59 5.37 41.66
CA ALA A 67 14.76 6.55 41.45
C ALA A 67 14.08 6.53 40.07
N GLY A 68 14.78 6.10 39.02
CA GLY A 68 14.23 5.92 37.68
C GLY A 68 13.13 4.85 37.63
N LEU A 69 13.35 3.71 38.29
CA LEU A 69 12.34 2.64 38.39
C LEU A 69 11.09 3.12 39.13
N MET A 70 11.28 3.81 40.26
CA MET A 70 10.17 4.38 41.04
C MET A 70 9.41 5.45 40.25
N PHE A 71 10.11 6.28 39.48
CA PHE A 71 9.50 7.27 38.59
C PHE A 71 8.66 6.60 37.49
N LEU A 72 9.15 5.54 36.85
CA LEU A 72 8.39 4.79 35.84
C LEU A 72 7.12 4.14 36.42
N LEU A 73 7.17 3.71 37.69
CA LEU A 73 6.03 3.07 38.37
C LEU A 73 5.01 4.08 38.93
N TYR A 74 5.43 5.26 39.35
CA TYR A 74 4.55 6.28 39.95
C TYR A 74 4.06 7.36 38.98
N TRP A 75 4.71 7.52 37.83
CA TRP A 75 4.28 8.49 36.82
C TRP A 75 3.08 7.96 36.03
N HIS A 76 1.89 8.48 36.35
CA HIS A 76 0.59 7.97 35.87
C HIS A 76 0.53 7.63 34.36
N PRO A 77 0.95 8.49 33.41
CA PRO A 77 0.86 8.15 31.99
C PRO A 77 1.85 7.06 31.53
N VAL A 78 2.95 6.82 32.25
CA VAL A 78 3.87 5.71 31.96
C VAL A 78 3.27 4.40 32.50
N ARG A 79 2.75 4.43 33.74
CA ARG A 79 2.06 3.29 34.34
C ARG A 79 0.87 2.83 33.51
N SER A 80 0.04 3.75 33.00
CA SER A 80 -1.09 3.40 32.12
C SER A 80 -0.64 2.74 30.81
N ARG A 81 0.47 3.19 30.21
CA ARG A 81 1.04 2.56 29.01
C ARG A 81 1.64 1.19 29.29
N LEU A 82 2.32 1.03 30.43
CA LEU A 82 2.88 -0.25 30.86
C LEU A 82 1.77 -1.27 31.19
N ILE A 83 0.70 -0.84 31.85
CA ILE A 83 -0.48 -1.67 32.10
C ILE A 83 -1.18 -2.03 30.77
N ALA A 84 -1.31 -1.09 29.83
CA ALA A 84 -1.85 -1.37 28.50
C ALA A 84 -0.97 -2.36 27.71
N LEU A 85 0.35 -2.25 27.80
CA LEU A 85 1.30 -3.19 27.19
C LEU A 85 1.21 -4.58 27.81
N LEU A 86 1.12 -4.66 29.14
CA LEU A 86 1.00 -5.93 29.87
C LEU A 86 -0.40 -6.56 29.69
N ALA A 87 -1.44 -5.75 29.49
CA ALA A 87 -2.78 -6.21 29.13
C ALA A 87 -2.82 -6.73 27.68
N ALA A 88 -2.10 -6.08 26.75
CA ALA A 88 -1.94 -6.57 25.38
C ALA A 88 -1.15 -7.89 25.29
N VAL A 89 -0.27 -8.16 26.26
CA VAL A 89 0.45 -9.45 26.38
C VAL A 89 -0.40 -10.55 27.03
N ARG A 90 -1.49 -10.19 27.73
CA ARG A 90 -2.41 -11.13 28.43
C ARG A 90 -3.74 -11.36 27.73
N HIS A 91 -4.01 -10.71 26.60
CA HIS A 91 -5.00 -11.26 25.69
C HIS A 91 -4.40 -12.53 25.11
N GLU A 92 -4.75 -13.68 25.71
CA GLU A 92 -4.82 -14.91 24.93
C GLU A 92 -5.72 -14.57 23.74
N PRO A 93 -5.16 -14.52 22.51
CA PRO A 93 -6.03 -14.40 21.37
C PRO A 93 -6.95 -15.62 21.47
N THR A 94 -8.27 -15.39 21.45
CA THR A 94 -9.20 -16.42 20.98
C THR A 94 -8.53 -17.03 19.76
N LEU A 95 -8.07 -18.28 19.88
CA LEU A 95 -7.25 -18.94 18.88
C LEU A 95 -7.91 -18.68 17.53
N PRO A 96 -7.30 -17.88 16.63
CA PRO A 96 -7.83 -17.73 15.30
C PRO A 96 -7.97 -19.15 14.76
N GLN A 97 -9.17 -19.49 14.28
CA GLN A 97 -9.34 -20.64 13.40
C GLN A 97 -8.15 -20.60 12.42
N PRO A 98 -7.41 -21.70 12.21
CA PRO A 98 -6.27 -21.69 11.31
C PRO A 98 -6.75 -21.13 9.98
N LEU A 99 -6.18 -19.98 9.61
CA LEU A 99 -6.55 -19.28 8.40
C LEU A 99 -6.49 -20.27 7.24
N PRO A 100 -7.51 -20.32 6.38
CA PRO A 100 -7.51 -21.26 5.26
C PRO A 100 -6.25 -21.01 4.45
N GLU A 101 -5.49 -22.07 4.19
CA GLU A 101 -4.51 -22.07 3.11
C GLU A 101 -5.19 -21.45 1.88
N THR A 102 -4.51 -20.59 1.12
CA THR A 102 -5.15 -19.79 0.05
C THR A 102 -6.03 -20.64 -0.89
N ALA A 103 -5.69 -21.90 -1.11
CA ALA A 103 -6.49 -22.88 -1.84
C ALA A 103 -7.86 -23.21 -1.20
N ALA A 104 -7.93 -23.31 0.13
CA ALA A 104 -9.15 -23.61 0.88
C ALA A 104 -10.22 -22.52 0.75
N LEU A 105 -9.84 -21.27 0.45
CA LEU A 105 -10.80 -20.21 0.12
C LEU A 105 -11.64 -20.52 -1.14
N PHE A 106 -11.16 -21.42 -2.00
CA PHE A 106 -11.78 -21.76 -3.27
C PHE A 106 -11.77 -23.27 -3.54
N THR A 107 -11.89 -24.10 -2.50
CA THR A 107 -11.88 -25.57 -2.62
C THR A 107 -13.12 -26.13 -3.35
N GLY A 108 -14.25 -25.41 -3.30
CA GLY A 108 -15.51 -25.84 -3.92
C GLY A 108 -16.52 -24.69 -4.02
N LEU A 109 -17.70 -24.97 -4.56
CA LEU A 109 -18.74 -23.96 -4.82
C LEU A 109 -19.33 -23.32 -3.54
N GLN A 110 -19.15 -23.95 -2.38
CA GLN A 110 -19.57 -23.43 -1.08
C GLN A 110 -18.39 -22.84 -0.28
N ALA A 111 -17.20 -22.76 -0.87
CA ALA A 111 -16.04 -22.19 -0.19
C ALA A 111 -16.23 -20.69 0.04
N LEU A 112 -15.65 -20.18 1.13
CA LEU A 112 -15.82 -18.79 1.58
C LEU A 112 -15.54 -17.76 0.47
N GLY A 113 -14.48 -17.95 -0.30
CA GLY A 113 -14.11 -17.05 -1.41
C GLY A 113 -15.10 -17.10 -2.58
N VAL A 114 -15.71 -18.26 -2.86
CA VAL A 114 -16.74 -18.39 -3.89
C VAL A 114 -18.02 -17.67 -3.47
N VAL A 115 -18.47 -17.89 -2.23
CA VAL A 115 -19.65 -17.20 -1.68
C VAL A 115 -19.43 -15.69 -1.64
N ALA A 116 -18.25 -15.24 -1.20
CA ALA A 116 -17.90 -13.82 -1.14
C ALA A 116 -17.93 -13.13 -2.51
N ILE A 117 -17.36 -13.75 -3.54
CA ILE A 117 -17.40 -13.21 -4.90
C ILE A 117 -18.81 -13.27 -5.48
N GLY A 118 -19.51 -14.40 -5.32
CA GLY A 118 -20.87 -14.52 -5.83
C GLY A 118 -21.84 -13.53 -5.18
N HIS A 119 -21.65 -13.21 -3.90
CA HIS A 119 -22.40 -12.15 -3.24
C HIS A 119 -22.04 -10.76 -3.77
N ALA A 120 -20.77 -10.51 -4.08
CA ALA A 120 -20.32 -9.25 -4.66
C ALA A 120 -20.79 -9.03 -6.11
N GLU A 121 -20.93 -10.10 -6.88
CA GLU A 121 -21.61 -10.09 -8.18
C GLU A 121 -23.13 -9.86 -8.03
N GLY A 122 -23.72 -10.26 -6.91
CA GLY A 122 -25.16 -10.22 -6.64
C GLY A 122 -25.88 -11.52 -7.01
N ASN A 123 -25.15 -12.57 -7.39
CA ASN A 123 -25.70 -13.87 -7.77
C ASN A 123 -25.94 -14.77 -6.56
N LEU A 124 -25.28 -14.52 -5.43
CA LEU A 124 -25.48 -15.25 -4.19
C LEU A 124 -25.93 -14.31 -3.05
N THR A 125 -26.67 -14.84 -2.09
CA THR A 125 -26.92 -14.19 -0.80
C THR A 125 -25.64 -14.22 0.04
N VAL A 126 -25.66 -13.52 1.19
CA VAL A 126 -24.53 -13.54 2.13
C VAL A 126 -24.23 -14.95 2.67
N THR A 127 -25.23 -15.84 2.67
CA THR A 127 -25.15 -17.24 3.12
C THR A 127 -24.82 -18.22 1.99
N GLY A 128 -24.74 -17.76 0.74
CA GLY A 128 -24.45 -18.61 -0.42
C GLY A 128 -25.67 -19.14 -1.18
N ASP A 129 -26.88 -18.73 -0.82
CA ASP A 129 -28.09 -19.10 -1.57
C ASP A 129 -28.14 -18.37 -2.91
N ARG A 130 -28.66 -19.02 -3.95
CA ARG A 130 -28.75 -18.43 -5.30
C ARG A 130 -29.83 -17.36 -5.35
N THR A 131 -29.52 -16.19 -5.92
CA THR A 131 -30.49 -15.14 -6.22
C THR A 131 -31.12 -15.35 -7.60
N ALA A 132 -32.06 -14.50 -7.99
CA ALA A 132 -32.60 -14.52 -9.35
C ALA A 132 -31.52 -14.30 -10.43
N ALA A 133 -30.53 -13.44 -10.15
CA ALA A 133 -29.47 -13.08 -11.11
C ALA A 133 -28.54 -14.24 -11.46
N TYR A 134 -28.41 -15.23 -10.56
CA TYR A 134 -27.63 -16.44 -10.78
C TYR A 134 -28.05 -17.21 -12.04
N TRP A 135 -29.35 -17.26 -12.31
CA TRP A 135 -29.92 -18.05 -13.40
C TRP A 135 -29.78 -17.40 -14.78
N GLY A 136 -29.34 -16.14 -14.83
CA GLY A 136 -29.25 -15.41 -16.07
C GLY A 136 -29.63 -13.95 -15.91
N HIS A 137 -28.76 -13.06 -16.36
CA HIS A 137 -29.11 -11.66 -16.64
C HIS A 137 -28.33 -11.15 -17.86
N ALA A 138 -28.91 -10.20 -18.58
CA ALA A 138 -28.23 -9.55 -19.69
C ALA A 138 -27.22 -8.53 -19.15
N ASP A 139 -25.98 -8.58 -19.63
CA ASP A 139 -24.98 -7.56 -19.37
C ASP A 139 -25.42 -6.25 -20.03
N PRO A 140 -25.60 -5.14 -19.29
CA PRO A 140 -26.01 -3.87 -19.85
C PRO A 140 -25.05 -3.34 -20.94
N GLY A 141 -23.77 -3.69 -20.87
CA GLY A 141 -22.71 -3.22 -21.78
C GLY A 141 -22.63 -3.94 -23.11
N ASN A 142 -23.04 -5.21 -23.19
CA ASN A 142 -22.89 -6.01 -24.43
C ASN A 142 -24.08 -6.95 -24.73
N GLN A 143 -25.13 -6.93 -23.91
CA GLN A 143 -26.34 -7.73 -24.02
C GLN A 143 -26.13 -9.26 -23.97
N ARG A 144 -24.92 -9.74 -23.65
CA ARG A 144 -24.70 -11.17 -23.48
C ARG A 144 -25.25 -11.63 -22.14
N GLN A 145 -25.62 -12.90 -22.09
CA GLN A 145 -26.14 -13.53 -20.88
C GLN A 145 -25.01 -13.94 -19.94
N ASN A 146 -25.10 -13.45 -18.71
CA ASN A 146 -24.24 -13.81 -17.59
C ASN A 146 -24.98 -14.78 -16.66
N GLN A 147 -24.30 -15.81 -16.17
CA GLN A 147 -24.91 -16.84 -15.31
C GLN A 147 -23.90 -17.47 -14.34
N GLY A 148 -24.40 -18.17 -13.32
CA GLY A 148 -23.59 -18.79 -12.28
C GLY A 148 -23.08 -17.78 -11.25
N TRP A 149 -22.34 -18.25 -10.25
CA TRP A 149 -21.91 -17.40 -9.12
C TRP A 149 -21.05 -16.22 -9.57
N CYS A 150 -20.19 -16.40 -10.56
CA CYS A 150 -19.24 -15.37 -10.99
C CYS A 150 -19.68 -14.55 -12.22
N SER A 151 -20.97 -14.59 -12.59
CA SER A 151 -21.49 -13.89 -13.77
C SER A 151 -20.77 -14.32 -15.06
N ASP A 152 -20.58 -15.63 -15.29
CA ASP A 152 -19.86 -16.11 -16.46
C ASP A 152 -20.64 -15.84 -17.75
N GLN A 153 -19.97 -15.15 -18.68
CA GLN A 153 -20.53 -14.73 -19.95
C GLN A 153 -20.36 -15.83 -21.02
N GLY A 154 -21.34 -16.74 -21.10
CA GLY A 154 -21.50 -17.69 -22.20
C GLY A 154 -20.55 -18.90 -22.22
N ARG A 155 -19.56 -19.03 -21.32
CA ARG A 155 -18.72 -20.25 -21.29
C ARG A 155 -19.49 -21.45 -20.73
N GLY A 156 -20.51 -21.19 -19.92
CA GLY A 156 -21.47 -22.21 -19.49
C GLY A 156 -22.46 -22.67 -20.58
N GLY A 157 -22.49 -22.02 -21.76
CA GLY A 157 -23.39 -22.43 -22.85
C GLY A 157 -24.87 -22.44 -22.48
N GLY A 158 -25.30 -21.59 -21.55
CA GLY A 158 -26.67 -21.58 -21.02
C GLY A 158 -26.89 -22.47 -19.78
N ASP A 159 -25.90 -23.27 -19.38
CA ASP A 159 -25.94 -24.07 -18.14
C ASP A 159 -25.20 -23.35 -16.98
N PRO A 160 -25.90 -22.85 -15.96
CA PRO A 160 -25.28 -22.18 -14.81
C PRO A 160 -24.37 -23.11 -14.00
N THR A 161 -24.63 -24.42 -13.98
CA THR A 161 -23.77 -25.40 -13.28
C THR A 161 -22.43 -25.57 -14.01
N LEU A 162 -22.47 -25.59 -15.35
CA LEU A 162 -21.26 -25.60 -16.16
C LEU A 162 -20.47 -24.29 -16.01
N ALA A 163 -21.16 -23.15 -15.95
CA ALA A 163 -20.55 -21.85 -15.68
C ALA A 163 -19.84 -21.83 -14.31
N ASP A 164 -20.51 -22.29 -13.25
CA ASP A 164 -19.95 -22.41 -11.91
C ASP A 164 -18.64 -23.19 -11.87
N ARG A 165 -18.64 -24.40 -12.48
CA ARG A 165 -17.47 -25.27 -12.54
C ARG A 165 -16.32 -24.61 -13.30
N LYS A 166 -16.58 -24.10 -14.51
CA LYS A 166 -15.56 -23.42 -15.32
C LYS A 166 -15.00 -22.19 -14.60
N CYS A 167 -15.81 -21.50 -13.84
CA CYS A 167 -15.34 -20.36 -13.07
C CYS A 167 -14.43 -20.75 -11.92
N LEU A 168 -14.84 -21.78 -11.17
CA LEU A 168 -14.02 -22.33 -10.08
C LEU A 168 -12.65 -22.81 -10.61
N GLU A 169 -12.64 -23.57 -11.70
CA GLU A 169 -11.41 -24.04 -12.35
C GLU A 169 -10.47 -22.87 -12.73
N ARG A 170 -11.01 -21.80 -13.34
CA ARG A 170 -10.21 -20.62 -13.70
C ARG A 170 -9.63 -19.91 -12.48
N VAL A 171 -10.43 -19.76 -11.42
CA VAL A 171 -9.98 -19.11 -10.19
C VAL A 171 -8.89 -19.94 -9.54
N GLN A 172 -9.11 -21.24 -9.37
CA GLN A 172 -8.12 -22.17 -8.80
C GLN A 172 -6.82 -22.17 -9.59
N ALA A 173 -6.88 -22.22 -10.92
CA ALA A 173 -5.70 -22.15 -11.79
C ALA A 173 -4.93 -20.82 -11.63
N ARG A 174 -5.59 -19.74 -11.20
CA ARG A 174 -4.98 -18.43 -11.02
C ARG A 174 -4.38 -18.21 -9.63
N LEU A 175 -4.83 -18.95 -8.62
CA LEU A 175 -4.40 -18.77 -7.22
C LEU A 175 -2.88 -18.82 -7.02
N PRO A 176 -2.12 -19.79 -7.57
CA PRO A 176 -0.67 -19.83 -7.34
C PRO A 176 0.03 -18.53 -7.76
N GLN A 177 -0.45 -17.95 -8.85
CA GLN A 177 0.12 -16.73 -9.37
C GLN A 177 -0.24 -15.50 -8.53
N ILE A 178 -1.49 -15.40 -8.06
CA ILE A 178 -1.94 -14.33 -7.14
C ILE A 178 -1.18 -14.42 -5.82
N SER A 179 -1.03 -15.62 -5.24
CA SER A 179 -0.25 -15.83 -4.02
C SER A 179 1.20 -15.37 -4.20
N GLN A 180 1.83 -15.71 -5.33
CA GLN A 180 3.19 -15.23 -5.63
C GLN A 180 3.27 -13.70 -5.74
N ASP A 181 2.23 -13.02 -6.21
CA ASP A 181 2.21 -11.57 -6.32
C ASP A 181 2.11 -10.88 -4.96
N PHE A 182 1.39 -11.47 -4.01
CA PHE A 182 1.38 -11.06 -2.60
C PHE A 182 2.75 -11.26 -1.96
N TYR A 183 3.36 -12.44 -2.12
CA TYR A 183 4.71 -12.68 -1.59
C TYR A 183 5.74 -11.69 -2.15
N ARG A 184 5.66 -11.36 -3.44
CA ARG A 184 6.59 -10.41 -4.08
C ARG A 184 6.55 -9.01 -3.44
N VAL A 185 5.42 -8.62 -2.87
CA VAL A 185 5.25 -7.32 -2.21
C VAL A 185 5.41 -7.40 -0.68
N GLY A 186 5.83 -8.55 -0.16
CA GLY A 186 6.08 -8.77 1.26
C GLY A 186 4.81 -9.01 2.09
N LEU A 187 3.72 -9.45 1.46
CA LEU A 187 2.51 -9.89 2.13
C LEU A 187 2.45 -11.42 2.14
N ASP A 188 2.03 -12.01 3.25
CA ASP A 188 1.72 -13.43 3.33
C ASP A 188 0.24 -13.65 2.95
N PRO A 189 -0.05 -14.34 1.82
CA PRO A 189 -1.41 -14.73 1.43
C PRO A 189 -2.20 -15.41 2.55
N ALA A 190 -1.54 -16.21 3.39
CA ALA A 190 -2.19 -16.94 4.47
C ALA A 190 -2.79 -15.99 5.52
N THR A 191 -2.19 -14.81 5.73
CA THR A 191 -2.66 -13.80 6.69
C THR A 191 -3.48 -12.69 6.05
N GLU A 192 -3.77 -12.77 4.76
CA GLU A 192 -4.48 -11.73 3.99
C GLU A 192 -5.69 -12.31 3.22
N PRO A 193 -6.60 -13.08 3.84
CA PRO A 193 -7.69 -13.76 3.13
C PRO A 193 -8.62 -12.78 2.39
N GLU A 194 -8.97 -11.65 3.00
CA GLU A 194 -9.78 -10.61 2.35
C GLU A 194 -9.06 -10.01 1.14
N GLY A 195 -7.74 -9.78 1.26
CA GLY A 195 -6.91 -9.29 0.16
C GLY A 195 -6.87 -10.28 -1.00
N ILE A 196 -6.72 -11.58 -0.71
CA ILE A 196 -6.72 -12.64 -1.71
C ILE A 196 -8.07 -12.73 -2.42
N ILE A 197 -9.19 -12.73 -1.69
CA ILE A 197 -10.52 -12.76 -2.29
C ILE A 197 -10.71 -11.54 -3.19
N ASN A 198 -10.31 -10.34 -2.75
CA ASN A 198 -10.40 -9.14 -3.57
C ASN A 198 -9.53 -9.20 -4.84
N ALA A 199 -8.34 -9.81 -4.78
CA ALA A 199 -7.47 -9.98 -5.95
C ALA A 199 -8.08 -10.97 -6.97
N VAL A 200 -8.65 -12.07 -6.49
CA VAL A 200 -9.34 -13.07 -7.33
C VAL A 200 -10.60 -12.47 -7.94
N ASP A 201 -11.35 -11.73 -7.15
CA ASP A 201 -12.53 -11.02 -7.59
C ASP A 201 -12.22 -10.00 -8.71
N LEU A 202 -11.13 -9.24 -8.56
CA LEU A 202 -10.66 -8.31 -9.58
C LEU A 202 -10.21 -9.04 -10.86
N TYR A 203 -9.70 -10.28 -10.74
CA TYR A 203 -9.42 -11.15 -11.89
C TYR A 203 -10.70 -11.65 -12.57
N ASN A 204 -11.79 -11.85 -11.83
CA ASN A 204 -13.09 -12.16 -12.41
C ASN A 204 -13.68 -10.97 -13.17
N GLN A 205 -13.53 -9.77 -12.60
CA GLN A 205 -14.14 -8.55 -13.11
C GLN A 205 -13.41 -7.93 -14.31
N ALA A 206 -12.08 -8.02 -14.34
CA ALA A 206 -11.26 -7.23 -15.25
C ALA A 206 -10.16 -8.06 -15.94
N ALA A 207 -9.47 -7.41 -16.88
CA ALA A 207 -8.36 -8.03 -17.58
C ALA A 207 -7.27 -8.51 -16.57
N PRO A 208 -6.57 -9.64 -16.85
CA PRO A 208 -5.67 -10.25 -15.88
C PRO A 208 -4.56 -9.35 -15.33
N TRP A 209 -4.16 -8.31 -16.05
CA TRP A 209 -3.15 -7.36 -15.60
C TRP A 209 -3.64 -6.47 -14.44
N VAL A 210 -4.95 -6.24 -14.30
CA VAL A 210 -5.51 -5.41 -13.22
C VAL A 210 -5.33 -6.13 -11.89
N SER A 211 -5.74 -7.41 -11.79
CA SER A 211 -5.56 -8.20 -10.57
C SER A 211 -4.07 -8.37 -10.18
N ARG A 212 -3.18 -8.41 -11.17
CA ARG A 212 -1.72 -8.44 -10.97
C ARG A 212 -1.15 -7.20 -10.29
N GLN A 213 -1.76 -6.03 -10.51
CA GLN A 213 -1.31 -4.78 -9.89
C GLN A 213 -1.78 -4.66 -8.44
N PHE A 214 -2.92 -5.25 -8.11
CA PHE A 214 -3.60 -5.07 -6.83
C PHE A 214 -2.69 -5.24 -5.60
N PRO A 215 -1.87 -6.30 -5.45
CA PRO A 215 -1.05 -6.47 -4.24
C PRO A 215 -0.08 -5.30 -4.01
N GLN A 216 0.55 -4.80 -5.08
CA GLN A 216 1.44 -3.66 -5.00
C GLN A 216 0.70 -2.37 -4.62
N LYS A 217 -0.49 -2.16 -5.19
CA LYS A 217 -1.34 -1.02 -4.84
C LYS A 217 -1.84 -1.11 -3.39
N TYR A 218 -2.12 -2.31 -2.90
CA TYR A 218 -2.57 -2.54 -1.53
C TYR A 218 -1.48 -2.22 -0.50
N VAL A 219 -0.24 -2.65 -0.74
CA VAL A 219 0.90 -2.24 0.09
C VAL A 219 1.12 -0.73 0.04
N LEU A 220 1.01 -0.11 -1.14
CA LEU A 220 1.13 1.35 -1.28
C LEU A 220 0.02 2.09 -0.51
N ALA A 221 -1.22 1.61 -0.57
CA ALA A 221 -2.34 2.17 0.18
C ALA A 221 -2.04 2.19 1.69
N ARG A 222 -1.54 1.07 2.23
CA ARG A 222 -1.15 0.94 3.65
C ARG A 222 -0.02 1.90 4.02
N ARG A 223 0.98 2.07 3.14
CA ARG A 223 2.08 3.04 3.34
C ARG A 223 1.59 4.50 3.33
N LEU A 224 0.50 4.79 2.61
CA LEU A 224 -0.17 6.09 2.63
C LEU A 224 -1.10 6.26 3.85
N GLY A 225 -1.05 5.36 4.84
CA GLY A 225 -1.86 5.43 6.06
C GLY A 225 -3.30 4.97 5.89
N LYS A 226 -3.67 4.38 4.75
CA LYS A 226 -5.02 3.82 4.55
C LYS A 226 -5.12 2.48 5.25
N THR A 227 -6.28 2.20 5.85
CA THR A 227 -6.54 0.96 6.59
C THR A 227 -7.90 0.37 6.21
N GLY A 228 -8.11 -0.92 6.48
CA GLY A 228 -9.35 -1.63 6.24
C GLY A 228 -9.93 -1.43 4.83
N GLU A 229 -11.24 -1.15 4.76
CA GLU A 229 -11.97 -0.87 3.51
C GLU A 229 -11.27 0.21 2.66
N GLN A 230 -10.76 1.28 3.28
CA GLN A 230 -10.14 2.38 2.52
C GLN A 230 -8.88 1.93 1.77
N ALA A 231 -8.09 1.03 2.36
CA ALA A 231 -6.90 0.50 1.71
C ALA A 231 -7.27 -0.38 0.52
N LEU A 232 -8.29 -1.24 0.68
CA LEU A 232 -8.77 -2.14 -0.36
C LEU A 232 -9.41 -1.36 -1.51
N VAL A 233 -10.31 -0.41 -1.24
CA VAL A 233 -10.98 0.40 -2.28
C VAL A 233 -9.94 1.15 -3.09
N TRP A 234 -9.02 1.84 -2.41
CA TRP A 234 -7.97 2.57 -3.10
C TRP A 234 -7.10 1.65 -3.96
N ALA A 235 -6.73 0.48 -3.43
CA ALA A 235 -5.90 -0.47 -4.15
C ALA A 235 -6.58 -1.03 -5.40
N ARG A 236 -7.87 -1.39 -5.31
CA ARG A 236 -8.66 -1.88 -6.46
C ARG A 236 -8.82 -0.82 -7.54
N VAL A 237 -9.12 0.42 -7.16
CA VAL A 237 -9.25 1.54 -8.12
C VAL A 237 -7.90 1.82 -8.80
N GLU A 238 -6.82 1.90 -8.03
CA GLU A 238 -5.49 2.18 -8.56
C GLU A 238 -4.88 1.03 -9.38
N ALA A 239 -5.40 -0.19 -9.23
CA ALA A 239 -4.98 -1.33 -10.04
C ALA A 239 -5.37 -1.19 -11.51
N PHE A 240 -6.38 -0.37 -11.84
CA PHE A 240 -6.72 0.00 -13.22
C PHE A 240 -5.77 1.06 -13.79
N ARG A 241 -4.82 1.61 -13.02
CA ARG A 241 -3.92 2.65 -13.54
C ARG A 241 -2.86 2.06 -14.47
N ARG A 242 -2.75 2.61 -15.68
CA ARG A 242 -1.74 2.33 -16.68
C ARG A 242 -1.33 3.66 -17.35
N ASP A 243 -0.02 3.89 -17.48
CA ASP A 243 0.54 5.09 -18.14
C ASP A 243 0.01 6.43 -17.57
N GLY A 244 -0.19 6.46 -16.25
CA GLY A 244 -0.72 7.62 -15.53
C GLY A 244 -2.23 7.78 -15.60
N GLN A 245 -2.92 7.05 -16.47
CA GLN A 245 -4.37 7.11 -16.68
C GLN A 245 -5.07 5.87 -16.12
N ILE A 246 -6.37 5.97 -15.83
CA ILE A 246 -7.18 4.81 -15.43
C ILE A 246 -7.69 4.14 -16.71
N ASP A 247 -7.34 2.88 -16.91
CA ASP A 247 -7.84 2.00 -17.97
C ASP A 247 -8.85 1.02 -17.36
N ALA A 248 -10.07 1.49 -17.18
CA ALA A 248 -11.22 0.73 -16.67
C ALA A 248 -12.30 0.59 -17.74
N SER A 249 -11.90 0.40 -19.00
CA SER A 249 -12.79 0.40 -20.18
C SER A 249 -14.00 -0.52 -20.07
N GLY A 250 -13.89 -1.64 -19.34
CA GLY A 250 -15.02 -2.54 -19.06
C GLY A 250 -16.01 -2.08 -17.97
N LEU A 251 -15.69 -1.00 -17.25
CA LEU A 251 -16.49 -0.41 -16.17
C LEU A 251 -16.92 1.05 -16.47
N ILE A 252 -16.27 1.69 -17.44
CA ILE A 252 -16.54 3.07 -17.86
C ILE A 252 -17.91 3.14 -18.58
N GLY A 253 -18.65 4.24 -18.37
CA GLY A 253 -19.97 4.46 -18.97
C GLY A 253 -21.16 3.81 -18.24
N ILE A 254 -20.92 3.02 -17.18
CA ILE A 254 -22.02 2.49 -16.33
C ILE A 254 -22.81 3.65 -15.72
N CYS A 255 -22.12 4.61 -15.09
CA CYS A 255 -22.79 5.73 -14.43
C CYS A 255 -23.36 6.75 -15.40
N GLU A 256 -22.74 6.94 -16.57
CA GLU A 256 -23.30 7.79 -17.63
C GLU A 256 -24.64 7.21 -18.14
N ARG A 257 -24.69 5.90 -18.41
CA ARG A 257 -25.93 5.19 -18.79
C ARG A 257 -27.00 5.22 -17.69
N GLU A 258 -26.59 5.29 -16.43
CA GLU A 258 -27.49 5.43 -15.27
C GLU A 258 -27.81 6.90 -14.94
N GLU A 259 -27.40 7.86 -15.77
CA GLU A 259 -27.61 9.31 -15.57
C GLU A 259 -27.11 9.84 -14.22
N ARG A 260 -26.05 9.23 -13.67
CA ARG A 260 -25.49 9.62 -12.38
C ARG A 260 -24.54 10.80 -12.55
N PRO A 261 -24.66 11.87 -11.74
CA PRO A 261 -23.83 13.07 -11.86
C PRO A 261 -22.45 12.88 -11.20
N VAL A 262 -21.72 11.86 -11.64
CA VAL A 262 -20.40 11.49 -11.12
C VAL A 262 -19.43 11.27 -12.28
N THR A 263 -18.14 11.50 -12.05
CA THR A 263 -17.12 11.15 -13.05
C THR A 263 -17.01 9.63 -13.20
N ASP A 264 -16.51 9.15 -14.33
CA ASP A 264 -16.21 7.72 -14.51
C ASP A 264 -15.32 7.16 -13.39
N TRP A 265 -14.40 7.96 -12.89
CA TRP A 265 -13.55 7.57 -11.77
C TRP A 265 -14.35 7.37 -10.48
N GLN A 266 -15.25 8.30 -10.15
CA GLN A 266 -16.15 8.18 -9.01
C GLN A 266 -17.06 6.96 -9.17
N CYS A 267 -17.48 6.67 -10.41
CA CYS A 267 -18.27 5.49 -10.74
C CYS A 267 -17.53 4.18 -10.42
N VAL A 268 -16.32 4.02 -10.96
CA VAL A 268 -15.48 2.85 -10.71
C VAL A 268 -15.22 2.71 -9.21
N ALA A 269 -14.86 3.80 -8.53
CA ALA A 269 -14.63 3.77 -7.08
C ALA A 269 -15.87 3.29 -6.29
N GLN A 270 -17.07 3.75 -6.66
CA GLN A 270 -18.32 3.34 -6.02
C GLN A 270 -18.63 1.85 -6.27
N ASP A 271 -18.42 1.33 -7.48
CA ASP A 271 -18.60 -0.10 -7.74
C ASP A 271 -17.57 -0.95 -6.99
N GLN A 272 -16.28 -0.58 -7.01
CA GLN A 272 -15.25 -1.29 -6.27
C GLN A 272 -15.55 -1.30 -4.76
N GLN A 273 -16.06 -0.19 -4.22
CA GLN A 273 -16.50 -0.10 -2.83
C GLN A 273 -17.71 -0.99 -2.53
N ARG A 274 -18.72 -1.02 -3.40
CA ARG A 274 -19.86 -1.94 -3.29
C ARG A 274 -19.38 -3.39 -3.18
N ARG A 275 -18.47 -3.79 -4.07
CA ARG A 275 -17.92 -5.15 -4.14
C ARG A 275 -17.10 -5.52 -2.90
N ILE A 276 -16.22 -4.63 -2.42
CA ILE A 276 -15.48 -4.85 -1.17
C ILE A 276 -16.43 -5.03 0.01
N ARG A 277 -17.46 -4.18 0.14
CA ARG A 277 -18.44 -4.30 1.23
C ARG A 277 -19.27 -5.57 1.16
N ALA A 278 -19.55 -6.08 -0.04
CA ALA A 278 -20.20 -7.37 -0.20
C ALA A 278 -19.29 -8.51 0.26
N ILE A 279 -18.02 -8.53 -0.17
CA ILE A 279 -17.02 -9.50 0.30
C ILE A 279 -16.90 -9.46 1.83
N ALA A 280 -16.71 -8.27 2.41
CA ALA A 280 -16.57 -8.09 3.85
C ALA A 280 -17.80 -8.58 4.64
N ARG A 281 -19.01 -8.43 4.09
CA ARG A 281 -20.23 -8.94 4.72
C ARG A 281 -20.27 -10.46 4.83
N VAL A 282 -19.78 -11.17 3.81
CA VAL A 282 -19.66 -12.65 3.85
C VAL A 282 -18.58 -13.06 4.85
N LEU A 283 -17.43 -12.39 4.83
CA LEU A 283 -16.34 -12.66 5.78
C LEU A 283 -16.73 -12.44 7.23
N ALA A 284 -17.65 -11.52 7.51
CA ALA A 284 -18.15 -11.27 8.86
C ALA A 284 -19.12 -12.35 9.39
N GLN A 285 -19.56 -13.30 8.56
CA GLN A 285 -20.43 -14.41 8.98
C GLN A 285 -19.66 -15.68 9.41
N GLY A 286 -18.38 -15.79 9.05
CA GLY A 286 -17.53 -16.97 9.32
C GLY A 286 -16.48 -16.71 10.39
#